data_AF-T1P8T2-F1
#
_entry.id   AF-T1P8T2-F1
#
_cell.length_a   1.000
_cell.length_b   1.000
_cell.length_c   1.000
_cell.angle_alpha   90.00
_cell.angle_beta   90.00
_cell.angle_gamma   90.00
#
_symmetry.space_group_name_H-M   'P 1'
#
loop_
_entity.id
_entity.type
_entity.pdbx_description
1 polymer ?
#
loop_
_entity_poly.entity_id
_entity_poly.type
_entity_poly.pdbx_seq_one_letter_code
_entity_poly.pdbx_strand_id
1 'polypeptide(L)'
;MLKMGSDSEFITDLMCSTVVSDAEAFKAANPKAGFEDFIRWFSPNDWEEYWNEETQETGHKLSARMQAAGNTWQKVWEQAKPVPAARQKRLFDDTLEGYKILNYLESRNLGEIFGLTIVPLLHSSILKLKDIFANTQVLELFTETLDEILADLSRFSRDIELVEALPSPSSSEAPKINENKYTLQLPNPQPLLKKIEQLERDYYHYKCFECLPGVNGLPKAKLHSKFCEILKNNGHCNIVNAAEDHDGGVVEQVLQSLFIGDMREKLMSKDYVIRLGEGLVADESPKDVEAKDQQQPQAGFSNYLMPQFLRAIVTGEKLRLCGAFTENTTFLD
;
A
#
# COMPACT_ATOMS: atom_id res chain seq x y z
N MET A 1 -25.53 13.00 -15.39
CA MET A 1 -25.23 14.44 -15.50
C MET A 1 -24.35 14.82 -14.31
N LEU A 2 -23.04 14.70 -14.48
CA LEU A 2 -22.07 15.19 -13.49
C LEU A 2 -22.10 16.72 -13.55
N LYS A 3 -22.47 17.36 -12.44
CA LYS A 3 -22.36 18.82 -12.29
C LYS A 3 -20.87 19.18 -12.24
N MET A 4 -20.27 19.47 -13.39
CA MET A 4 -19.03 20.26 -13.43
C MET A 4 -19.40 21.70 -13.08
N GLY A 5 -19.16 22.12 -11.85
CA GLY A 5 -19.28 23.49 -11.41
C GLY A 5 -18.20 23.74 -10.36
N SER A 6 -17.43 24.82 -10.53
CA SER A 6 -16.16 25.21 -9.88
C SER A 6 -14.86 24.76 -10.57
N ASP A 7 -14.62 23.46 -10.81
CA ASP A 7 -13.33 23.01 -11.39
C ASP A 7 -13.12 23.44 -12.85
N SER A 8 -14.20 23.57 -13.64
CA SER A 8 -14.12 23.97 -15.04
C SER A 8 -13.63 25.41 -15.19
N GLU A 9 -14.01 26.32 -14.30
CA GLU A 9 -13.59 27.73 -14.35
C GLU A 9 -12.12 27.87 -13.98
N PHE A 10 -11.69 27.16 -12.93
CA PHE A 10 -10.28 27.13 -12.52
C PHE A 10 -9.37 26.51 -13.60
N ILE A 11 -9.80 25.41 -14.22
CA ILE A 11 -9.07 24.79 -15.33
C ILE A 11 -9.02 25.74 -16.53
N THR A 12 -10.12 26.41 -16.86
CA THR A 12 -10.12 27.40 -17.95
C THR A 12 -9.22 28.59 -17.64
N ASP A 13 -9.19 29.08 -16.41
CA ASP A 13 -8.33 30.19 -15.98
C ASP A 13 -6.86 29.79 -16.00
N LEU A 14 -6.53 28.57 -15.53
CA LEU A 14 -5.18 28.05 -15.57
C LEU A 14 -4.72 27.86 -17.01
N MET A 15 -5.55 27.24 -17.86
CA MET A 15 -5.27 27.12 -19.30
C MET A 15 -5.08 28.50 -19.94
N CYS A 16 -5.94 29.48 -19.65
CA CYS A 16 -5.78 30.83 -20.15
C CYS A 16 -4.49 31.50 -19.66
N SER A 17 -4.09 31.30 -18.41
CA SER A 17 -2.86 31.90 -17.85
C SER A 17 -1.59 31.39 -18.54
N THR A 18 -1.55 30.10 -18.88
CA THR A 18 -0.43 29.52 -19.64
C THR A 18 -0.36 30.11 -21.05
N VAL A 19 -1.50 30.13 -21.75
CA VAL A 19 -1.60 30.70 -23.11
C VAL A 19 -1.26 32.20 -23.13
N VAL A 20 -1.65 32.96 -22.09
CA VAL A 20 -1.24 34.37 -21.94
C VAL A 20 0.28 34.46 -21.87
N SER A 21 0.93 33.71 -20.96
CA SER A 21 2.39 33.73 -20.78
C SER A 21 3.12 33.42 -22.10
N ASP A 22 2.67 32.40 -22.82
CA ASP A 22 3.27 31.98 -24.08
C ASP A 22 3.03 33.02 -25.19
N ALA A 23 1.83 33.59 -25.28
CA ALA A 23 1.51 34.67 -26.22
C ALA A 23 2.36 35.92 -25.95
N GLU A 24 2.54 36.31 -24.69
CA GLU A 24 3.37 37.44 -24.30
C GLU A 24 4.84 37.24 -24.71
N ALA A 25 5.37 36.04 -24.48
CA ALA A 25 6.75 35.69 -24.81
C ALA A 25 6.94 35.65 -26.33
N PHE A 26 5.99 35.05 -27.05
CA PHE A 26 6.02 34.94 -28.49
C PHE A 26 5.95 36.33 -29.16
N LYS A 27 5.08 37.22 -28.70
CA LYS A 27 5.02 38.61 -29.19
C LYS A 27 6.30 39.39 -28.91
N ALA A 28 6.91 39.18 -27.74
CA ALA A 28 8.19 39.83 -27.40
C ALA A 28 9.33 39.38 -28.32
N ALA A 29 9.37 38.09 -28.67
CA ALA A 29 10.37 37.53 -29.57
C ALA A 29 10.09 37.84 -31.04
N ASN A 30 8.81 37.98 -31.43
CA ASN A 30 8.37 38.15 -32.81
C ASN A 30 7.45 39.38 -32.98
N PRO A 31 7.98 40.62 -33.00
CA PRO A 31 7.17 41.84 -32.98
C PRO A 31 6.25 42.07 -34.18
N LYS A 32 6.47 41.35 -35.29
CA LYS A 32 5.68 41.47 -36.53
C LYS A 32 4.71 40.31 -36.73
N ALA A 33 4.72 39.32 -35.83
CA ALA A 33 3.93 38.10 -36.01
C ALA A 33 2.45 38.33 -35.65
N GLY A 34 1.58 37.69 -36.41
CA GLY A 34 0.14 37.69 -36.20
C GLY A 34 -0.33 36.57 -35.27
N PHE A 35 -1.64 36.47 -35.08
CA PHE A 35 -2.26 35.38 -34.32
C PHE A 35 -2.04 34.03 -35.01
N GLU A 36 -2.09 34.03 -36.34
CA GLU A 36 -1.88 32.86 -37.20
C GLU A 36 -0.49 32.26 -37.03
N ASP A 37 0.54 33.11 -36.95
CA ASP A 37 1.92 32.69 -36.71
C ASP A 37 2.06 32.05 -35.32
N PHE A 38 1.38 32.62 -34.32
CA PHE A 38 1.33 32.06 -32.97
C PHE A 38 0.65 30.70 -32.95
N ILE A 39 -0.51 30.54 -33.60
CA ILE A 39 -1.22 29.25 -33.67
C ILE A 39 -0.39 28.21 -34.40
N ARG A 40 0.26 28.57 -35.51
CA ARG A 40 1.15 27.66 -36.25
C ARG A 40 2.29 27.11 -35.38
N TRP A 41 2.79 27.91 -34.43
CA TRP A 41 3.83 27.48 -33.48
C TRP A 41 3.25 26.74 -32.26
N PHE A 42 2.22 27.30 -31.63
CA PHE A 42 1.68 26.86 -30.35
C PHE A 42 0.72 25.66 -30.45
N SER A 43 -0.06 25.60 -31.53
CA SER A 43 -0.97 24.49 -31.81
C SER A 43 -0.97 24.16 -33.31
N PRO A 44 0.06 23.44 -33.80
CA PRO A 44 0.16 23.09 -35.22
C PRO A 44 -1.06 22.34 -35.77
N ASN A 45 -1.77 21.60 -34.92
CA ASN A 45 -3.01 20.91 -35.27
C ASN A 45 -4.18 21.87 -35.59
N ASP A 46 -4.11 23.12 -35.14
CA ASP A 46 -5.09 24.17 -35.44
C ASP A 46 -4.74 24.99 -36.70
N TRP A 47 -3.69 24.59 -37.41
CA TRP A 47 -3.29 25.18 -38.68
C TRP A 47 -3.57 24.18 -39.81
N GLU A 48 -4.75 24.27 -40.40
CA GLU A 48 -5.28 23.28 -41.33
C GLU A 48 -5.00 23.65 -42.79
N GLU A 49 -4.64 22.65 -43.59
CA GLU A 49 -4.57 22.76 -45.04
C GLU A 49 -5.98 22.74 -45.65
N TYR A 50 -6.20 23.56 -46.66
CA TYR A 50 -7.43 23.55 -47.44
C TYR A 50 -7.14 23.75 -48.92
N TRP A 51 -7.97 23.15 -49.76
CA TRP A 51 -7.92 23.37 -51.20
C TRP A 51 -8.64 24.66 -51.55
N ASN A 52 -7.94 25.59 -52.20
CA ASN A 52 -8.55 26.82 -52.70
C ASN A 52 -8.97 26.62 -54.15
N GLU A 53 -10.28 26.50 -54.39
CA GLU A 53 -10.86 26.26 -55.71
C GLU A 53 -10.60 27.42 -56.70
N GLU A 54 -10.43 28.65 -56.20
CA GLU A 54 -10.23 29.84 -57.04
C GLU A 54 -8.80 29.98 -57.55
N THR A 55 -7.82 29.58 -56.74
CA THR A 55 -6.39 29.68 -57.08
C THR A 55 -5.79 28.35 -57.54
N GLN A 56 -6.54 27.25 -57.42
CA GLN A 56 -6.08 25.88 -57.69
C GLN A 56 -4.80 25.52 -56.92
N GLU A 57 -4.66 26.06 -55.70
CA GLU A 57 -3.50 25.85 -54.83
C GLU A 57 -3.94 25.43 -53.43
N THR A 58 -3.05 24.73 -52.73
CA THR A 58 -3.25 24.34 -51.33
C THR A 58 -2.92 25.53 -50.44
N GLY A 59 -3.93 26.08 -49.79
CA GLY A 59 -3.80 27.15 -48.81
C GLY A 59 -3.78 26.62 -47.37
N HIS A 60 -3.47 27.48 -46.41
CA HIS A 60 -3.59 27.18 -44.99
C HIS A 60 -4.51 28.16 -44.28
N LYS A 61 -5.29 27.65 -43.31
CA LYS A 61 -6.20 28.46 -42.50
C LYS A 61 -6.25 27.95 -41.07
N LEU A 62 -6.72 28.80 -40.16
CA LEU A 62 -7.03 28.41 -38.79
C LEU A 62 -8.13 27.34 -38.77
N SER A 63 -8.10 26.42 -37.80
CA SER A 63 -9.16 25.43 -37.60
C SER A 63 -10.52 26.09 -37.29
N ALA A 64 -11.62 25.36 -37.50
CA ALA A 64 -12.97 25.86 -37.25
C ALA A 64 -13.17 26.39 -35.82
N ARG A 65 -12.54 25.75 -34.81
CA ARG A 65 -12.62 26.20 -33.41
C ARG A 65 -11.81 27.48 -33.17
N MET A 66 -10.71 27.69 -33.89
CA MET A 66 -9.90 28.90 -33.79
C MET A 66 -10.50 30.08 -34.54
N GLN A 67 -11.38 29.84 -35.52
CA GLN A 67 -12.16 30.87 -36.21
C GLN A 67 -13.50 31.21 -35.52
N ALA A 68 -13.91 30.41 -34.52
CA ALA A 68 -15.22 30.57 -33.88
C ALA A 68 -15.37 31.96 -33.22
N ALA A 69 -16.55 32.57 -33.42
CA ALA A 69 -16.85 33.86 -32.82
C ALA A 69 -16.73 33.81 -31.29
N GLY A 70 -15.94 34.71 -30.71
CA GLY A 70 -15.71 34.78 -29.27
C GLY A 70 -14.65 33.82 -28.73
N ASN A 71 -13.84 33.20 -29.60
CA ASN A 71 -12.71 32.33 -29.23
C ASN A 71 -11.83 32.95 -28.13
N THR A 72 -11.56 32.17 -27.08
CA THR A 72 -10.82 32.62 -25.90
C THR A 72 -9.34 32.90 -26.21
N TRP A 73 -8.72 32.14 -27.11
CA TRP A 73 -7.30 32.30 -27.46
C TRP A 73 -7.06 33.55 -28.30
N GLN A 74 -8.00 33.92 -29.17
CA GLN A 74 -7.96 35.20 -29.87
C GLN A 74 -8.05 36.37 -28.88
N LYS A 75 -8.98 36.31 -27.92
CA LYS A 75 -9.11 37.34 -26.86
C LYS A 75 -7.84 37.43 -26.00
N VAL A 76 -7.29 36.29 -25.59
CA VAL A 76 -6.02 36.20 -24.86
C VAL A 76 -4.89 36.82 -25.68
N TRP A 77 -4.80 36.48 -26.96
CA TRP A 77 -3.80 37.05 -27.86
C TRP A 77 -3.94 38.57 -27.96
N GLU A 78 -5.15 39.11 -28.16
CA GLU A 78 -5.38 40.56 -28.22
C GLU A 78 -4.95 41.27 -26.93
N GLN A 79 -5.21 40.67 -25.77
CA GLN A 79 -4.91 41.24 -24.46
C GLN A 79 -3.42 41.09 -24.05
N ALA A 80 -2.72 40.08 -24.60
CA ALA A 80 -1.34 39.78 -24.27
C ALA A 80 -0.37 40.87 -24.72
N LYS A 81 0.52 41.29 -23.82
CA LYS A 81 1.55 42.32 -24.07
C LYS A 81 2.87 41.67 -24.49
N PRO A 82 3.72 42.33 -25.31
CA PRO A 82 5.03 41.80 -25.66
C PRO A 82 5.99 41.86 -24.46
N VAL A 83 5.97 40.84 -23.60
CA VAL A 83 6.82 40.73 -22.40
C VAL A 83 7.73 39.50 -22.53
N PRO A 84 9.06 39.65 -22.52
CA PRO A 84 9.98 38.51 -22.54
C PRO A 84 9.78 37.61 -21.31
N ALA A 85 9.93 36.29 -21.47
CA ALA A 85 9.74 35.30 -20.41
C ALA A 85 10.47 35.65 -19.09
N ALA A 86 11.68 36.19 -19.15
CA ALA A 86 12.47 36.59 -17.98
C ALA A 86 11.83 37.72 -17.14
N ARG A 87 10.86 38.45 -17.68
CA ARG A 87 10.14 39.56 -17.02
C ARG A 87 8.67 39.25 -16.77
N GLN A 88 8.20 38.07 -17.18
CA GLN A 88 6.84 37.64 -16.94
C GLN A 88 6.65 37.25 -15.47
N LYS A 89 5.40 37.35 -15.01
CA LYS A 89 5.02 36.80 -13.71
C LYS A 89 5.17 35.28 -13.76
N ARG A 90 5.79 34.69 -12.74
CA ARG A 90 5.88 33.23 -12.62
C ARG A 90 4.47 32.64 -12.55
N LEU A 91 4.19 31.66 -13.41
CA LEU A 91 2.94 30.89 -13.39
C LEU A 91 2.86 29.96 -12.17
N PHE A 92 4.01 29.53 -11.66
CA PHE A 92 4.14 28.64 -10.53
C PHE A 92 5.11 29.22 -9.51
N ASP A 93 4.68 29.29 -8.26
CA ASP A 93 5.51 29.68 -7.12
C ASP A 93 5.95 28.43 -6.37
N ASP A 94 7.13 27.93 -6.75
CA ASP A 94 7.76 26.75 -6.18
C ASP A 94 8.03 26.88 -4.67
N THR A 95 8.29 28.10 -4.20
CA THR A 95 8.55 28.36 -2.78
C THR A 95 7.27 28.25 -1.96
N LEU A 96 6.17 28.85 -2.44
CA LEU A 96 4.88 28.78 -1.77
C LEU A 96 4.33 27.35 -1.78
N GLU A 97 4.41 26.64 -2.91
CA GLU A 97 3.97 25.24 -2.97
C GLU A 97 4.83 24.34 -2.08
N GLY A 98 6.14 24.57 -2.01
CA GLY A 98 7.02 23.89 -1.05
C GLY A 98 6.58 24.11 0.40
N TYR A 99 6.27 25.37 0.78
CA TYR A 99 5.78 25.69 2.12
C TYR A 99 4.45 24.99 2.43
N LYS A 100 3.52 24.95 1.46
CA LYS A 100 2.25 24.24 1.61
C LYS A 100 2.45 22.75 1.87
N ILE A 101 3.37 22.10 1.14
CA ILE A 101 3.68 20.67 1.33
C ILE A 101 4.27 20.44 2.72
N LEU A 102 5.23 21.26 3.16
CA LEU A 102 5.84 21.12 4.49
C LEU A 102 4.82 21.29 5.61
N ASN A 103 3.99 22.34 5.54
CA ASN A 103 2.92 22.57 6.50
C ASN A 103 1.86 21.45 6.45
N TYR A 104 1.58 20.91 5.27
CA TYR A 104 0.68 19.76 5.12
C TYR A 104 1.22 18.54 5.87
N LEU A 105 2.52 18.24 5.76
CA LEU A 105 3.17 17.12 6.45
C LEU A 105 3.31 17.35 7.96
N GLU A 106 3.64 18.57 8.39
CA GLU A 106 3.80 18.92 9.81
C GLU A 106 2.48 18.87 10.61
N SER A 107 1.36 19.19 9.96
CA SER A 107 0.04 19.27 10.59
C SER A 107 -0.71 17.92 10.69
N ARG A 108 -0.06 16.78 10.36
CA ARG A 108 -0.74 15.48 10.29
C ARG A 108 -0.90 14.82 11.66
N ASN A 109 -2.08 14.28 11.90
CA ASN A 109 -2.30 13.37 13.03
C ASN A 109 -1.85 11.94 12.69
N LEU A 110 -1.80 11.06 13.70
CA LEU A 110 -1.30 9.70 13.55
C LEU A 110 -2.09 8.86 12.53
N GLY A 111 -3.41 9.03 12.44
CA GLY A 111 -4.24 8.31 11.49
C GLY A 111 -3.97 8.72 10.04
N GLU A 112 -3.69 10.00 9.82
CA GLU A 112 -3.34 10.52 8.49
C GLU A 112 -1.93 10.10 8.08
N ILE A 113 -0.98 10.11 9.02
CA ILE A 113 0.37 9.57 8.80
C ILE A 113 0.29 8.09 8.44
N PHE A 114 -0.54 7.31 9.17
CA PHE A 114 -0.81 5.92 8.83
C PHE A 114 -1.33 5.78 7.39
N GLY A 115 -2.29 6.61 6.97
CA GLY A 115 -2.81 6.58 5.61
C GLY A 115 -1.78 6.89 4.52
N LEU A 116 -0.86 7.82 4.79
CA LEU A 116 0.23 8.14 3.86
C LEU A 116 1.30 7.03 3.78
N THR A 117 1.42 6.20 4.81
CA THR A 117 2.55 5.25 4.96
C THR A 117 2.17 3.79 4.83
N ILE A 118 0.89 3.41 4.97
CA ILE A 118 0.47 2.00 4.98
C ILE A 118 0.85 1.25 3.69
N VAL A 119 0.66 1.86 2.52
CA VAL A 119 1.02 1.23 1.23
C VAL A 119 2.53 0.98 1.11
N PRO A 120 3.42 1.98 1.27
CA PRO A 120 4.86 1.73 1.18
C PRO A 120 5.38 0.82 2.30
N LEU A 121 4.78 0.83 3.50
CA LEU A 121 5.11 -0.10 4.59
C LEU A 121 4.77 -1.54 4.20
N LEU A 122 3.54 -1.81 3.74
CA LEU A 122 3.14 -3.15 3.31
C LEU A 122 3.98 -3.63 2.12
N HIS A 123 4.24 -2.75 1.15
CA HIS A 123 5.12 -3.06 0.02
C HIS A 123 6.51 -3.47 0.50
N SER A 124 7.10 -2.72 1.42
CA SER A 124 8.43 -3.00 1.97
C SER A 124 8.46 -4.33 2.72
N SER A 125 7.41 -4.64 3.50
CA SER A 125 7.26 -5.92 4.20
C SER A 125 7.20 -7.11 3.22
N ILE A 126 6.42 -6.99 2.13
CA ILE A 126 6.33 -8.04 1.11
C ILE A 126 7.66 -8.25 0.40
N LEU A 127 8.37 -7.16 0.05
CA LEU A 127 9.71 -7.27 -0.53
C LEU A 127 10.70 -7.91 0.44
N LYS A 128 10.57 -7.63 1.74
CA LYS A 128 11.43 -8.26 2.74
C LYS A 128 11.17 -9.78 2.83
N LEU A 129 9.91 -10.21 2.77
CA LEU A 129 9.58 -11.64 2.70
C LEU A 129 10.16 -12.28 1.44
N LYS A 130 10.01 -11.63 0.28
CA LYS A 130 10.59 -12.09 -0.99
C LYS A 130 12.12 -12.26 -0.89
N ASP A 131 12.81 -11.30 -0.30
CA ASP A 131 14.27 -11.35 -0.04
C ASP A 131 14.62 -12.53 0.88
N ILE A 132 13.89 -12.73 1.99
CA ILE A 132 14.07 -13.88 2.88
C ILE A 132 13.89 -15.20 2.11
N PHE A 133 12.87 -15.30 1.26
CA PHE A 133 12.60 -16.53 0.50
C PHE A 133 13.67 -16.80 -0.57
N ALA A 134 14.17 -15.76 -1.23
CA ALA A 134 15.27 -15.87 -2.18
C ALA A 134 16.56 -16.35 -1.48
N ASN A 135 16.91 -15.72 -0.35
CA ASN A 135 18.11 -16.05 0.41
C ASN A 135 18.07 -17.47 1.00
N THR A 136 16.87 -17.98 1.30
CA THR A 136 16.68 -19.36 1.78
C THR A 136 16.42 -20.38 0.67
N GLN A 137 16.39 -19.94 -0.60
CA GLN A 137 16.14 -20.76 -1.78
C GLN A 137 14.77 -21.45 -1.77
N VAL A 138 13.74 -20.79 -1.23
CA VAL A 138 12.34 -21.29 -1.15
C VAL A 138 11.36 -20.43 -1.94
N LEU A 139 11.85 -19.40 -2.63
CA LEU A 139 11.02 -18.41 -3.35
C LEU A 139 10.00 -19.06 -4.30
N GLU A 140 10.40 -20.11 -5.01
CA GLU A 140 9.54 -20.83 -5.96
C GLU A 140 8.25 -21.38 -5.31
N LEU A 141 8.29 -21.72 -4.01
CA LEU A 141 7.12 -22.23 -3.28
C LEU A 141 6.05 -21.17 -3.04
N PHE A 142 6.45 -19.91 -3.03
CA PHE A 142 5.62 -18.79 -2.57
C PHE A 142 5.44 -17.70 -3.63
N THR A 143 5.95 -17.91 -4.85
CA THR A 143 5.95 -16.90 -5.90
C THR A 143 4.52 -16.51 -6.31
N GLU A 144 3.64 -17.48 -6.52
CA GLU A 144 2.23 -17.23 -6.88
C GLU A 144 1.52 -16.40 -5.80
N THR A 145 1.63 -16.82 -4.53
CA THR A 145 1.03 -16.10 -3.39
C THR A 145 1.60 -14.69 -3.22
N LEU A 146 2.91 -14.51 -3.42
CA LEU A 146 3.56 -13.20 -3.39
C LEU A 146 3.01 -12.27 -4.49
N ASP A 147 2.89 -12.76 -5.72
CA ASP A 147 2.37 -11.99 -6.84
C ASP A 147 0.89 -11.62 -6.65
N GLU A 148 0.09 -12.52 -6.07
CA GLU A 148 -1.29 -12.24 -5.66
C GLU A 148 -1.36 -11.13 -4.59
N ILE A 149 -0.54 -11.21 -3.54
CA ILE A 149 -0.50 -10.19 -2.49
C ILE A 149 -0.05 -8.83 -3.04
N LEU A 150 0.93 -8.81 -3.95
CA LEU A 150 1.36 -7.58 -4.63
C LEU A 150 0.25 -7.00 -5.51
N ALA A 151 -0.49 -7.84 -6.23
CA ALA A 151 -1.63 -7.40 -7.03
C ALA A 151 -2.75 -6.82 -6.15
N ASP A 152 -3.04 -7.45 -5.01
CA ASP A 152 -4.03 -6.95 -4.05
C ASP A 152 -3.58 -5.64 -3.39
N LEU A 153 -2.30 -5.48 -3.04
CA LEU A 153 -1.76 -4.21 -2.57
C LEU A 153 -1.87 -3.10 -3.62
N SER A 154 -1.65 -3.44 -4.90
CA SER A 154 -1.83 -2.49 -6.01
C SER A 154 -3.29 -2.04 -6.18
N ARG A 155 -4.26 -2.92 -5.92
CA ARG A 155 -5.69 -2.56 -5.87
C ARG A 155 -6.00 -1.70 -4.65
N PHE A 156 -5.55 -2.13 -3.47
CA PHE A 156 -5.68 -1.39 -2.21
C PHE A 156 -5.17 0.05 -2.35
N SER A 157 -4.03 0.27 -3.02
CA SER A 157 -3.48 1.61 -3.25
C SER A 157 -4.32 2.49 -4.18
N ARG A 158 -5.10 1.90 -5.08
CA ARG A 158 -5.96 2.63 -6.03
C ARG A 158 -7.33 2.98 -5.43
N ASP A 159 -7.76 2.20 -4.44
CA ASP A 159 -9.03 2.38 -3.74
C ASP A 159 -8.92 3.41 -2.58
N ILE A 160 -7.77 4.09 -2.45
CA ILE A 160 -7.60 5.20 -1.49
C ILE A 160 -8.29 6.44 -2.07
N GLU A 161 -9.33 6.91 -1.38
CA GLU A 161 -10.11 8.06 -1.82
C GLU A 161 -9.76 9.32 -1.02
N LEU A 162 -9.76 10.48 -1.69
CA LEU A 162 -9.71 11.78 -1.04
C LEU A 162 -11.14 12.27 -0.81
N VAL A 163 -11.55 12.33 0.46
CA VAL A 163 -12.93 12.68 0.85
C VAL A 163 -12.93 14.01 1.58
N GLU A 164 -13.95 14.84 1.32
CA GLU A 164 -14.11 16.10 2.06
C GLU A 164 -14.39 15.84 3.54
N ALA A 165 -13.62 16.47 4.43
CA ALA A 165 -13.81 16.37 5.86
C ALA A 165 -15.16 17.00 6.24
N LEU A 166 -16.05 16.21 6.87
CA LEU A 166 -17.34 16.71 7.34
C LEU A 166 -17.12 17.81 8.39
N PRO A 167 -17.78 18.98 8.28
CA PRO A 167 -17.66 20.03 9.28
C PRO A 167 -18.22 19.53 10.61
N SER A 168 -17.38 19.57 11.65
CA SER A 168 -17.76 19.17 13.00
C SER A 168 -18.85 20.14 13.53
N PRO A 169 -19.99 19.66 14.02
CA PRO A 169 -21.10 20.52 14.45
C PRO A 169 -20.86 21.31 15.76
N SER A 170 -19.63 21.34 16.29
CA SER A 170 -19.33 21.86 17.63
C SER A 170 -18.27 22.95 17.71
N SER A 171 -17.91 23.63 16.61
CA SER A 171 -17.00 24.79 16.69
C SER A 171 -17.73 26.10 16.34
N SER A 172 -18.02 26.89 17.38
CA SER A 172 -18.54 28.25 17.28
C SER A 172 -17.43 29.30 17.16
N GLU A 173 -16.30 28.95 16.55
CA GLU A 173 -15.18 29.86 16.32
C GLU A 173 -14.96 30.06 14.82
N ALA A 174 -14.62 31.29 14.44
CA ALA A 174 -14.39 31.68 13.06
C ALA A 174 -13.33 30.75 12.40
N PRO A 175 -13.52 30.37 11.12
CA PRO A 175 -12.67 29.39 10.47
C PRO A 175 -11.24 29.93 10.40
N LYS A 176 -10.32 29.29 11.13
CA LYS A 176 -8.89 29.47 10.92
C LYS A 176 -8.58 28.97 9.51
N ILE A 177 -7.87 29.79 8.76
CA ILE A 177 -7.53 29.55 7.36
C ILE A 177 -6.76 28.21 7.29
N ASN A 178 -7.33 27.23 6.57
CA ASN A 178 -6.74 25.92 6.20
C ASN A 178 -6.61 24.83 7.28
N GLU A 179 -7.74 24.34 7.81
CA GLU A 179 -7.78 22.97 8.35
C GLU A 179 -8.30 22.02 7.26
N ASN A 180 -7.37 21.23 6.72
CA ASN A 180 -7.51 20.12 5.78
C ASN A 180 -8.94 19.81 5.30
N LYS A 181 -9.35 20.46 4.20
CA LYS A 181 -10.63 20.21 3.53
C LYS A 181 -10.81 18.74 3.14
N TYR A 182 -9.73 17.97 2.97
CA TYR A 182 -9.74 16.59 2.51
C TYR A 182 -9.00 15.65 3.47
N THR A 183 -9.55 14.45 3.67
CA THR A 183 -8.93 13.34 4.40
C THR A 183 -8.81 12.12 3.48
N LEU A 184 -7.79 11.28 3.73
CA LEU A 184 -7.63 10.02 3.02
C LEU A 184 -8.54 8.97 3.65
N GLN A 185 -9.52 8.49 2.89
CA GLN A 185 -10.32 7.33 3.26
C GLN A 185 -9.60 6.07 2.76
N LEU A 186 -9.17 5.24 3.73
CA LEU A 186 -8.47 4.00 3.44
C LEU A 186 -9.45 2.83 3.36
N PRO A 187 -9.31 1.94 2.37
CA PRO A 187 -9.97 0.64 2.40
C PRO A 187 -9.46 -0.18 3.60
N ASN A 188 -10.22 -1.19 4.02
CA ASN A 188 -9.85 -2.03 5.16
C ASN A 188 -8.58 -2.85 4.84
N PRO A 189 -7.44 -2.64 5.55
CA PRO A 189 -6.20 -3.37 5.27
C PRO A 189 -6.17 -4.80 5.83
N GLN A 190 -7.12 -5.16 6.71
CA GLN A 190 -7.12 -6.44 7.43
C GLN A 190 -7.05 -7.69 6.53
N PRO A 191 -7.76 -7.79 5.39
CA PRO A 191 -7.66 -8.95 4.51
C PRO A 191 -6.25 -9.12 3.94
N LEU A 192 -5.57 -8.02 3.62
CA LEU A 192 -4.21 -8.04 3.08
C LEU A 192 -3.19 -8.42 4.15
N LEU A 193 -3.34 -7.85 5.36
CA LEU A 193 -2.52 -8.21 6.52
C LEU A 193 -2.60 -9.71 6.82
N LYS A 194 -3.81 -10.29 6.86
CA LYS A 194 -4.01 -11.73 7.08
C LYS A 194 -3.30 -12.60 6.04
N LYS A 195 -3.27 -12.18 4.76
CA LYS A 195 -2.53 -12.91 3.73
C LYS A 195 -1.02 -12.84 3.94
N ILE A 196 -0.49 -11.69 4.35
CA ILE A 196 0.93 -11.52 4.66
C ILE A 196 1.33 -12.37 5.89
N GLU A 197 0.51 -12.35 6.94
CA GLU A 197 0.72 -13.18 8.14
C GLU A 197 0.64 -14.67 7.84
N GLN A 198 -0.30 -15.09 6.99
CA GLN A 198 -0.40 -16.47 6.53
C GLN A 198 0.85 -16.89 5.75
N LEU A 199 1.33 -16.03 4.85
CA LEU A 199 2.52 -16.28 4.07
C LEU A 199 3.78 -16.40 4.96
N GLU A 200 3.92 -15.54 5.97
CA GLU A 200 4.99 -15.64 6.97
C GLU A 200 4.89 -16.97 7.74
N ARG A 201 3.69 -17.37 8.14
CA ARG A 201 3.44 -18.64 8.84
C ARG A 201 3.84 -19.84 7.99
N ASP A 202 3.47 -19.85 6.71
CA ASP A 202 3.78 -20.96 5.81
C ASP A 202 5.28 -21.09 5.54
N TYR A 203 6.01 -19.97 5.52
CA TYR A 203 7.47 -20.00 5.50
C TYR A 203 8.05 -20.68 6.74
N TYR A 204 7.57 -20.35 7.94
CA TYR A 204 8.05 -21.02 9.16
C TYR A 204 7.62 -22.49 9.23
N HIS A 205 6.45 -22.84 8.71
CA HIS A 205 6.05 -24.24 8.55
C HIS A 205 7.02 -25.00 7.65
N TYR A 206 7.45 -24.40 6.53
CA TYR A 206 8.49 -24.98 5.68
C TYR A 206 9.80 -25.17 6.44
N LYS A 207 10.24 -24.16 7.21
CA LYS A 207 11.48 -24.26 7.99
C LYS A 207 11.43 -25.36 9.04
N CYS A 208 10.28 -25.56 9.69
CA CYS A 208 10.08 -26.70 10.58
C CYS A 208 10.12 -28.02 9.83
N PHE A 209 9.47 -28.11 8.67
CA PHE A 209 9.44 -29.30 7.82
C PHE A 209 10.85 -29.69 7.32
N GLU A 210 11.66 -28.71 6.90
CA GLU A 210 13.05 -28.89 6.48
C GLU A 210 13.94 -29.45 7.61
N CYS A 211 13.64 -29.10 8.86
CA CYS A 211 14.39 -29.55 10.02
C CYS A 211 13.97 -30.94 10.55
N LEU A 212 12.91 -31.56 10.01
CA LEU A 212 12.46 -32.86 10.49
C LEU A 212 13.55 -33.93 10.29
N PRO A 213 13.79 -34.80 11.28
CA PRO A 213 14.69 -35.93 11.12
C PRO A 213 14.31 -36.72 9.87
N GLY A 214 15.28 -37.18 9.08
CA GLY A 214 15.03 -37.96 7.86
C GLY A 214 14.50 -37.19 6.64
N VAL A 215 13.97 -35.98 6.81
CA VAL A 215 13.76 -35.01 5.72
C VAL A 215 15.03 -34.18 5.50
N ASN A 216 15.75 -33.91 6.59
CA ASN A 216 17.04 -33.23 6.59
C ASN A 216 18.08 -34.03 5.76
N GLY A 217 18.47 -33.47 4.61
CA GLY A 217 19.42 -34.07 3.67
C GLY A 217 18.82 -34.54 2.34
N LEU A 218 17.50 -34.51 2.18
CA LEU A 218 16.87 -34.78 0.87
C LEU A 218 17.20 -33.67 -0.16
N PRO A 219 17.21 -33.99 -1.46
CA PRO A 219 17.32 -32.97 -2.50
C PRO A 219 16.20 -31.94 -2.38
N LYS A 220 16.55 -30.65 -2.44
CA LYS A 220 15.60 -29.53 -2.29
C LYS A 220 14.37 -29.65 -3.20
N ALA A 221 14.54 -30.14 -4.43
CA ALA A 221 13.44 -30.36 -5.36
C ALA A 221 12.38 -31.35 -4.84
N LYS A 222 12.79 -32.48 -4.24
CA LYS A 222 11.87 -33.46 -3.64
C LYS A 222 11.17 -32.88 -2.41
N LEU A 223 11.91 -32.12 -1.60
CA LEU A 223 11.39 -31.44 -0.41
C LEU A 223 10.36 -30.36 -0.75
N HIS A 224 10.63 -29.56 -1.77
CA HIS A 224 9.74 -28.54 -2.31
C HIS A 224 8.46 -29.15 -2.85
N SER A 225 8.56 -30.19 -3.68
CA SER A 225 7.39 -30.90 -4.23
C SER A 225 6.48 -31.43 -3.12
N LYS A 226 7.07 -32.02 -2.06
CA LYS A 226 6.29 -32.59 -0.96
C LYS A 226 5.64 -31.50 -0.09
N PHE A 227 6.35 -30.40 0.15
CA PHE A 227 5.77 -29.28 0.87
C PHE A 227 4.63 -28.60 0.08
N CYS A 228 4.77 -28.46 -1.24
CA CYS A 228 3.67 -28.00 -2.10
C CYS A 228 2.44 -28.91 -2.02
N GLU A 229 2.62 -30.23 -1.92
CA GLU A 229 1.52 -31.18 -1.73
C GLU A 229 0.83 -30.96 -0.37
N ILE A 230 1.60 -30.74 0.70
CA ILE A 230 1.08 -30.44 2.04
C ILE A 230 0.27 -29.14 2.03
N LEU A 231 0.78 -28.08 1.37
CA LEU A 231 0.07 -26.81 1.23
C LEU A 231 -1.26 -26.97 0.47
N LYS A 232 -1.25 -27.72 -0.64
CA LYS A 232 -2.47 -28.00 -1.44
C LYS A 232 -3.53 -28.78 -0.67
N ASN A 233 -3.11 -29.61 0.28
CA ASN A 233 -3.98 -30.45 1.09
C ASN A 233 -4.33 -29.82 2.45
N ASN A 234 -4.30 -28.49 2.59
CA ASN A 234 -4.60 -27.77 3.84
C ASN A 234 -3.75 -28.22 5.04
N GLY A 235 -2.48 -28.58 4.83
CA GLY A 235 -1.59 -29.07 5.88
C GLY A 235 -1.72 -30.56 6.18
N HIS A 236 -2.52 -31.31 5.40
CA HIS A 236 -2.63 -32.76 5.54
C HIS A 236 -1.66 -33.48 4.60
N CYS A 237 -0.91 -34.46 5.14
CA CYS A 237 -0.13 -35.40 4.34
C CYS A 237 -0.90 -36.70 4.24
N ASN A 238 -1.27 -37.12 3.03
CA ASN A 238 -1.78 -38.48 2.82
C ASN A 238 -0.60 -39.45 2.90
N ILE A 239 -0.43 -40.10 4.05
CA ILE A 239 0.48 -41.24 4.19
C ILE A 239 -0.24 -42.44 3.55
N VAL A 240 -0.15 -42.56 2.24
CA VAL A 240 -0.59 -43.77 1.56
C VAL A 240 0.46 -44.83 1.85
N ASN A 241 0.06 -46.00 2.35
CA ASN A 241 0.92 -47.19 2.39
C ASN A 241 1.19 -47.63 0.93
N ALA A 242 2.04 -46.89 0.23
CA ALA A 242 2.47 -47.23 -1.11
C ALA A 242 3.52 -48.34 -0.99
N ALA A 243 3.04 -49.58 -1.03
CA ALA A 243 3.90 -50.74 -1.16
C ALA A 243 4.55 -50.85 -2.55
N GLU A 244 4.29 -49.94 -3.50
CA GLU A 244 4.62 -50.16 -4.93
C GLU A 244 5.01 -48.90 -5.73
N ASP A 245 5.77 -47.96 -5.16
CA ASP A 245 6.42 -46.91 -6.00
C ASP A 245 7.90 -46.72 -5.66
N HIS A 246 8.75 -47.10 -6.63
CA HIS A 246 10.19 -47.29 -6.46
C HIS A 246 11.01 -46.00 -6.24
N ASP A 247 10.42 -44.80 -6.26
CA ASP A 247 11.16 -43.54 -6.04
C ASP A 247 10.40 -42.44 -5.24
N GLY A 248 9.13 -42.69 -4.86
CA GLY A 248 8.26 -41.74 -4.14
C GLY A 248 8.14 -41.98 -2.63
N GLY A 249 8.25 -43.23 -2.18
CA GLY A 249 7.90 -43.63 -0.81
C GLY A 249 8.97 -43.40 0.27
N VAL A 250 10.17 -42.90 -0.06
CA VAL A 250 11.26 -42.77 0.92
C VAL A 250 10.91 -41.78 2.02
N VAL A 251 10.30 -40.64 1.69
CA VAL A 251 9.94 -39.61 2.67
C VAL A 251 8.79 -40.07 3.56
N GLU A 252 7.78 -40.73 2.99
CA GLU A 252 6.64 -41.26 3.74
C GLU A 252 7.04 -42.40 4.66
N GLN A 253 7.85 -43.35 4.19
CA GLN A 253 8.38 -44.43 5.02
C GLN A 253 9.31 -43.90 6.12
N VAL A 254 10.13 -42.87 5.83
CA VAL A 254 10.98 -42.20 6.82
C VAL A 254 10.15 -41.44 7.85
N LEU A 255 9.16 -40.64 7.42
CA LEU A 255 8.24 -39.95 8.34
C LEU A 255 7.45 -40.96 9.17
N GLN A 256 6.90 -42.01 8.57
CA GLN A 256 6.09 -43.03 9.26
C GLN A 256 6.93 -43.87 10.23
N SER A 257 8.17 -44.23 9.88
CA SER A 257 9.10 -44.93 10.80
C SER A 257 9.61 -44.03 11.93
N LEU A 258 9.84 -42.74 11.66
CA LEU A 258 10.19 -41.75 12.68
C LEU A 258 9.01 -41.42 13.59
N PHE A 259 7.78 -41.28 13.08
CA PHE A 259 6.60 -41.07 13.93
C PHE A 259 6.37 -42.26 14.87
N ILE A 260 6.58 -43.49 14.39
CA ILE A 260 6.45 -44.71 15.21
C ILE A 260 7.61 -44.87 16.20
N GLY A 261 8.84 -44.50 15.81
CA GLY A 261 10.04 -44.56 16.64
C GLY A 261 10.14 -43.43 17.68
N ASP A 262 9.96 -42.18 17.26
CA ASP A 262 10.01 -41.00 18.12
C ASP A 262 8.84 -40.98 19.12
N MET A 263 7.61 -41.40 18.77
CA MET A 263 6.56 -41.57 19.78
C MET A 263 6.89 -42.60 20.87
N ARG A 264 7.76 -43.58 20.57
CA ARG A 264 8.19 -44.62 21.51
C ARG A 264 9.45 -44.25 22.31
N GLU A 265 10.37 -43.48 21.72
CA GLU A 265 11.70 -43.22 22.32
C GLU A 265 12.04 -41.75 22.59
N LYS A 266 11.44 -40.77 21.90
CA LYS A 266 11.80 -39.35 22.03
C LYS A 266 10.63 -38.49 22.47
N LEU A 267 10.84 -37.82 23.62
CA LEU A 267 9.98 -36.79 24.17
C LEU A 267 9.47 -35.83 23.08
N MET A 268 8.15 -35.74 22.92
CA MET A 268 7.54 -34.72 22.07
C MET A 268 7.60 -33.38 22.79
N SER A 269 8.65 -32.60 22.56
CA SER A 269 8.56 -31.14 22.75
C SER A 269 7.71 -30.60 21.62
N LYS A 270 6.44 -30.29 21.89
CA LYS A 270 5.64 -29.51 20.95
C LYS A 270 5.84 -28.04 21.28
N ASP A 271 6.55 -27.34 20.40
CA ASP A 271 6.73 -25.91 20.50
C ASP A 271 5.45 -25.23 19.97
N TYR A 272 4.55 -24.88 20.89
CA TYR A 272 3.41 -24.03 20.57
C TYR A 272 3.85 -22.57 20.75
N VAL A 273 4.07 -21.84 19.65
CA VAL A 273 4.19 -20.37 19.75
C VAL A 273 2.78 -19.80 19.86
N ILE A 274 2.22 -19.84 21.07
CA ILE A 274 0.95 -19.16 21.35
C ILE A 274 1.27 -17.67 21.48
N ARG A 275 1.06 -16.91 20.41
CA ARG A 275 0.91 -15.46 20.54
C ARG A 275 -0.49 -15.24 21.09
N LEU A 276 -0.61 -14.95 22.39
CA LEU A 276 -1.86 -14.48 22.97
C LEU A 276 -2.13 -13.09 22.38
N GLY A 277 -2.83 -13.08 21.25
CA GLY A 277 -3.25 -11.88 20.54
C GLY A 277 -4.59 -12.17 19.87
N GLU A 278 -5.60 -11.40 20.27
CA GLU A 278 -7.00 -11.44 19.83
C GLU A 278 -7.85 -12.59 20.39
N GLY A 279 -8.46 -12.37 21.56
CA GLY A 279 -9.56 -13.22 22.03
C GLY A 279 -9.88 -13.16 23.53
N LEU A 280 -8.93 -12.75 24.38
CA LEU A 280 -9.18 -12.60 25.82
C LEU A 280 -9.49 -11.13 26.11
N VAL A 281 -10.72 -10.72 25.82
CA VAL A 281 -11.31 -9.59 26.53
C VAL A 281 -11.47 -10.08 27.96
N ALA A 282 -10.76 -9.46 28.91
CA ALA A 282 -11.08 -9.65 30.32
C ALA A 282 -12.56 -9.30 30.48
N ASP A 283 -13.36 -10.27 30.90
CA ASP A 283 -14.77 -10.06 31.23
C ASP A 283 -14.81 -9.26 32.55
N GLU A 284 -14.46 -7.98 32.47
CA GLU A 284 -14.68 -7.02 33.53
C GLU A 284 -16.03 -6.37 33.27
N SER A 285 -17.05 -6.95 33.91
CA SER A 285 -18.36 -6.33 34.08
C SER A 285 -18.20 -4.91 34.66
N PRO A 286 -18.94 -3.91 34.17
CA PRO A 286 -18.73 -2.51 34.53
C PRO A 286 -19.45 -2.16 35.83
N LYS A 287 -18.93 -2.61 36.98
CA LYS A 287 -19.28 -2.07 38.30
C LYS A 287 -18.07 -2.16 39.22
N ASP A 288 -17.77 -1.02 39.84
CA ASP A 288 -16.82 -0.82 40.94
C ASP A 288 -15.35 -0.71 40.53
N VAL A 289 -14.88 0.50 40.18
CA VAL A 289 -13.80 1.24 40.88
C VAL A 289 -13.81 2.71 40.41
N GLU A 290 -14.81 3.48 40.83
CA GLU A 290 -14.59 4.89 41.13
C GLU A 290 -14.22 4.96 42.62
N ALA A 291 -12.91 5.01 42.91
CA ALA A 291 -12.32 5.63 44.10
C ALA A 291 -10.90 5.10 44.32
N LYS A 292 -9.91 5.76 43.71
CA LYS A 292 -8.70 6.19 44.43
C LYS A 292 -7.92 7.16 43.57
N ASP A 293 -8.06 8.40 43.99
CA ASP A 293 -7.38 9.58 43.51
C ASP A 293 -5.94 9.63 44.06
N GLN A 294 -5.09 10.38 43.35
CA GLN A 294 -3.81 10.98 43.79
C GLN A 294 -2.55 10.08 43.92
N GLN A 295 -1.71 10.08 42.88
CA GLN A 295 -0.31 10.55 42.92
C GLN A 295 0.42 10.44 41.55
N GLN A 296 0.95 11.57 41.07
CA GLN A 296 2.05 11.79 40.09
C GLN A 296 2.06 11.04 38.73
N PRO A 297 2.20 11.74 37.58
CA PRO A 297 2.60 11.09 36.33
C PRO A 297 4.13 11.06 36.23
N GLN A 298 4.78 10.04 36.78
CA GLN A 298 6.10 9.62 36.32
C GLN A 298 5.97 8.24 35.64
N ALA A 299 6.47 8.18 34.40
CA ALA A 299 6.77 6.96 33.62
C ALA A 299 5.60 5.99 33.37
N GLY A 300 4.78 6.29 32.36
CA GLY A 300 3.86 5.31 31.75
C GLY A 300 4.54 4.50 30.64
N PHE A 301 5.62 3.78 30.97
CA PHE A 301 6.02 2.59 30.20
C PHE A 301 5.27 1.39 30.81
N SER A 302 4.81 0.47 29.95
CA SER A 302 4.07 -0.77 30.27
C SER A 302 2.55 -0.63 30.05
N ASN A 303 1.91 -1.40 29.16
CA ASN A 303 1.69 -2.83 29.37
C ASN A 303 1.66 -3.71 28.10
N TYR A 304 2.11 -3.23 26.94
CA TYR A 304 2.20 -4.07 25.74
C TYR A 304 3.59 -4.72 25.60
N LEU A 305 4.02 -5.50 26.58
CA LEU A 305 5.07 -6.48 26.34
C LEU A 305 4.43 -7.72 25.67
N MET A 306 4.30 -7.64 24.35
CA MET A 306 4.11 -8.81 23.47
C MET A 306 5.49 -9.39 23.11
N PRO A 307 5.64 -10.69 22.75
CA PRO A 307 4.91 -11.89 23.16
C PRO A 307 5.79 -12.78 24.07
N GLN A 308 5.22 -13.45 25.05
CA GLN A 308 5.95 -14.45 25.84
C GLN A 308 5.48 -15.85 25.47
N PHE A 309 6.39 -16.62 24.87
CA PHE A 309 6.13 -17.94 24.32
C PHE A 309 5.84 -18.96 25.43
N LEU A 310 4.95 -19.93 25.14
CA LEU A 310 4.63 -21.05 26.02
C LEU A 310 5.03 -22.37 25.35
N ARG A 311 6.11 -23.00 25.80
CA ARG A 311 6.51 -24.34 25.39
C ARG A 311 5.81 -25.39 26.24
N ALA A 312 5.13 -26.35 25.60
CA ALA A 312 4.54 -27.50 26.27
C ALA A 312 5.34 -28.76 25.92
N ILE A 313 5.90 -29.39 26.95
CA ILE A 313 6.66 -30.64 26.83
C ILE A 313 5.78 -31.74 27.39
N VAL A 314 5.38 -32.70 26.56
CA VAL A 314 4.58 -33.85 26.97
C VAL A 314 5.48 -35.07 27.07
N THR A 315 5.50 -35.70 28.25
CA THR A 315 6.31 -36.88 28.56
C THR A 315 5.44 -37.99 29.13
N GLY A 316 5.00 -38.94 28.30
CA GLY A 316 4.08 -40.01 28.73
C GLY A 316 2.79 -39.42 29.31
N GLU A 317 2.54 -39.64 30.61
CA GLU A 317 1.39 -39.10 31.35
C GLU A 317 1.64 -37.71 32.00
N LYS A 318 2.81 -37.10 31.80
CA LYS A 318 3.19 -35.82 32.43
C LYS A 318 3.25 -34.69 31.41
N LEU A 319 2.57 -33.58 31.70
CA LEU A 319 2.65 -32.31 30.97
C LEU A 319 3.56 -31.34 31.75
N ARG A 320 4.57 -30.76 31.09
CA ARG A 320 5.39 -29.67 31.62
C ARG A 320 5.25 -28.43 30.75
N LEU A 321 4.89 -27.31 31.36
CA LEU A 321 4.78 -26.01 30.71
C LEU A 321 6.03 -25.18 31.04
N CYS A 322 6.63 -24.54 30.04
CA CYS A 322 7.80 -23.69 30.19
C CYS A 322 7.62 -22.42 29.35
N GLY A 323 7.77 -21.24 29.94
CA GLY A 323 7.60 -19.98 29.23
C GLY A 323 8.22 -18.83 30.01
N ALA A 324 8.37 -17.67 29.35
CA ALA A 324 8.46 -16.42 30.08
C ALA A 324 7.03 -16.11 30.56
N PHE A 325 6.86 -15.87 31.86
CA PHE A 325 5.57 -15.51 32.44
C PHE A 325 5.72 -14.14 33.09
N THR A 326 4.78 -13.24 32.83
CA THR A 326 4.65 -12.02 33.63
C THR A 326 3.83 -12.33 34.88
N GLU A 327 3.94 -11.46 35.88
CA GLU A 327 3.21 -11.51 37.15
C GLU A 327 1.67 -11.59 37.02
N ASN A 328 1.14 -11.33 35.82
CA ASN A 328 -0.29 -11.37 35.50
C ASN A 328 -0.75 -12.69 34.84
N THR A 329 0.08 -13.73 34.81
CA THR A 329 -0.30 -15.02 34.20
C THR A 329 -1.06 -15.88 35.20
N THR A 330 -2.37 -16.04 34.99
CA THR A 330 -3.23 -16.91 35.81
C THR A 330 -3.56 -18.19 35.06
N PHE A 331 -3.20 -19.35 35.62
CA PHE A 331 -3.66 -20.64 35.11
C PHE A 331 -5.02 -20.93 35.74
N LEU A 332 -6.04 -21.12 34.90
CA LEU A 332 -7.36 -21.56 35.33
C LEU A 332 -7.38 -23.10 35.29
N ASP A 333 -7.84 -23.72 36.38
CA ASP A 333 -7.96 -25.17 36.54
C ASP A 333 -9.02 -25.80 35.63
#